data_AF-A0A960JRB2-F1
#
_entry.id   AF-A0A960JRB2-F1
#
_cell.length_a   1.000
_cell.length_b   1.000
_cell.length_c   1.000
_cell.angle_alpha   90.00
_cell.angle_beta   90.00
_cell.angle_gamma   90.00
#
_symmetry.space_group_name_H-M   'P 1'
#
loop_
_entity.id
_entity.type
_entity.pdbx_description
1 polymer ?
#
loop_
_entity_poly.entity_id
_entity_poly.type
_entity_poly.pdbx_seq_one_letter_code
_entity_poly.pdbx_strand_id
1 'polypeptide(L)'
;MKFRCERDVLADAVGSAGRATSGRSGALPVLAGLRLRLDGDHLEVTGSDLDLTVTAEIEVAGTTDGVAVIPARLLADIVRALEPGAVNVSVEADQATITGGRSEFSVNVIPPEEYPQVAEPTADSVTLSAEALADGLRQVVPAASNDDNRLILTGVQLAAEGDGLRLVATDSYRLAVRDLAGESVLEEGQSVLVPSRALAEVIRSLGDASEVTLVLGAQDATFRIGGVRVTTRLISG
;
A
#
# COMPACT_ATOMS: atom_id res chain seq x y z
N MET A 1 4.94 -22.29 5.78
CA MET A 1 5.64 -21.25 4.99
C MET A 1 7.09 -21.17 5.45
N LYS A 2 8.09 -21.07 4.57
CA LYS A 2 9.50 -20.89 4.93
C LYS A 2 10.28 -20.16 3.84
N PHE A 3 11.00 -19.10 4.22
CA PHE A 3 11.85 -18.33 3.31
C PHE A 3 13.06 -17.68 4.02
N ARG A 4 14.02 -17.22 3.21
CA ARG A 4 15.17 -16.41 3.64
C ARG A 4 15.30 -15.16 2.77
N CYS A 5 15.62 -14.02 3.36
CA CYS A 5 15.82 -12.76 2.64
C CYS A 5 16.81 -11.84 3.38
N GLU A 6 17.17 -10.72 2.77
CA GLU A 6 17.94 -9.68 3.44
C GLU A 6 17.04 -8.86 4.39
N ARG A 7 17.57 -8.56 5.58
CA ARG A 7 16.85 -7.86 6.65
C ARG A 7 16.26 -6.53 6.19
N ASP A 8 17.03 -5.74 5.46
CA ASP A 8 16.60 -4.40 5.02
C ASP A 8 15.47 -4.49 3.98
N VAL A 9 15.54 -5.45 3.05
CA VAL A 9 14.48 -5.71 2.07
C VAL A 9 13.17 -6.10 2.77
N LEU A 10 13.24 -6.99 3.78
CA LEU A 10 12.06 -7.36 4.57
C LEU A 10 11.54 -6.17 5.40
N ALA A 11 12.43 -5.36 5.97
CA ALA A 11 12.08 -4.19 6.78
C ALA A 11 11.30 -3.17 5.94
N ASP A 12 11.72 -2.94 4.70
CA ASP A 12 11.08 -1.99 3.78
C ASP A 12 9.70 -2.49 3.33
N ALA A 13 9.56 -3.79 3.00
CA ALA A 13 8.29 -4.40 2.64
C ALA A 13 7.29 -4.36 3.82
N VAL A 14 7.73 -4.78 5.01
CA VAL A 14 6.93 -4.75 6.25
C VAL A 14 6.57 -3.31 6.63
N GLY A 15 7.50 -2.37 6.50
CA GLY A 15 7.28 -0.97 6.81
C GLY A 15 6.29 -0.31 5.85
N SER A 16 6.33 -0.67 4.57
CA SER A 16 5.43 -0.14 3.54
C SER A 16 4.02 -0.66 3.70
N ALA A 17 3.84 -1.98 3.75
CA ALA A 17 2.54 -2.61 3.96
C ALA A 17 1.95 -2.26 5.34
N GLY A 18 2.80 -2.16 6.38
CA GLY A 18 2.38 -1.91 7.76
C GLY A 18 1.63 -0.60 7.97
N ARG A 19 1.86 0.42 7.14
CA ARG A 19 1.18 1.73 7.24
C ARG A 19 -0.30 1.67 6.85
N ALA A 20 -0.70 0.67 6.06
CA ALA A 20 -2.09 0.45 5.68
C ALA A 20 -2.88 -0.39 6.69
N THR A 21 -2.22 -0.94 7.73
CA THR A 21 -2.91 -1.80 8.71
C THR A 21 -3.81 -1.01 9.63
N SER A 22 -4.96 -1.58 9.97
CA SER A 22 -5.85 -1.00 10.97
C SER A 22 -5.20 -1.00 12.36
N GLY A 23 -5.53 0.00 13.18
CA GLY A 23 -5.13 0.00 14.59
C GLY A 23 -5.71 -1.21 15.34
N ARG A 24 -5.13 -1.54 16.50
CA ARG A 24 -5.54 -2.68 17.35
C ARG A 24 -7.01 -2.60 17.84
N SER A 25 -7.66 -1.45 17.69
CA SER A 25 -9.07 -1.19 18.04
C SER A 25 -10.01 -1.15 16.82
N GLY A 26 -9.52 -1.55 15.64
CA GLY A 26 -10.33 -1.64 14.43
C GLY A 26 -11.43 -2.69 14.52
N ALA A 27 -12.42 -2.60 13.64
CA ALA A 27 -13.56 -3.51 13.61
C ALA A 27 -13.17 -4.98 13.36
N LEU A 28 -12.05 -5.21 12.65
CA LEU A 28 -11.52 -6.54 12.35
C LEU A 28 -10.09 -6.68 12.91
N PRO A 29 -9.89 -7.38 14.03
CA PRO A 29 -8.57 -7.53 14.66
C PRO A 29 -7.48 -8.11 13.75
N VAL A 30 -7.86 -9.00 12.82
CA VAL A 30 -6.95 -9.60 11.83
C VAL A 30 -6.24 -8.56 10.95
N LEU A 31 -6.87 -7.42 10.71
CA LEU A 31 -6.31 -6.31 9.93
C LEU A 31 -5.27 -5.48 10.69
N ALA A 32 -5.03 -5.77 11.98
CA ALA A 32 -3.86 -5.29 12.70
C ALA A 32 -2.59 -6.13 12.38
N GLY A 33 -2.76 -7.21 11.62
CA GLY A 33 -1.70 -8.05 11.09
C GLY A 33 -1.33 -7.72 9.65
N LEU A 34 -0.12 -8.14 9.27
CA LEU A 34 0.32 -8.22 7.89
C LEU A 34 0.07 -9.63 7.37
N ARG A 35 -0.58 -9.74 6.22
CA ARG A 35 -0.72 -10.99 5.49
C ARG A 35 0.53 -11.20 4.64
N LEU A 36 1.25 -12.27 4.94
CA LEU A 36 2.39 -12.76 4.17
C LEU A 36 1.87 -13.90 3.29
N ARG A 37 2.13 -13.85 1.99
CA ARG A 37 1.91 -14.97 1.07
C ARG A 37 3.21 -15.25 0.35
N LEU A 38 3.71 -16.48 0.47
CA LEU A 38 4.88 -16.96 -0.24
C LEU A 38 4.43 -17.95 -1.32
N ASP A 39 4.92 -17.72 -2.54
CA ASP A 39 4.67 -18.54 -3.72
C ASP A 39 5.99 -18.69 -4.50
N GLY A 40 6.66 -19.83 -4.34
CA GLY A 40 8.05 -20.01 -4.80
C GLY A 40 8.98 -19.01 -4.12
N ASP A 41 9.65 -18.19 -4.93
CA ASP A 41 10.60 -17.16 -4.50
C ASP A 41 9.97 -15.76 -4.38
N HIS A 42 8.64 -15.66 -4.49
CA HIS A 42 7.90 -14.40 -4.41
C HIS A 42 7.15 -14.29 -3.08
N LEU A 43 7.51 -13.30 -2.27
CA LEU A 43 6.82 -12.96 -1.04
C LEU A 43 6.00 -11.69 -1.21
N GLU A 44 4.69 -11.82 -1.08
CA GLU A 44 3.76 -10.69 -0.96
C GLU A 44 3.54 -10.37 0.53
N VAL A 45 3.74 -9.10 0.89
CA VAL A 45 3.43 -8.56 2.21
C VAL A 45 2.31 -7.54 2.07
N THR A 46 1.13 -7.84 2.63
CA THR A 46 -0.06 -7.01 2.50
C THR A 46 -0.55 -6.49 3.85
N GLY A 47 -0.78 -5.18 3.92
CA GLY A 47 -1.52 -4.53 5.00
C GLY A 47 -2.77 -3.86 4.47
N SER A 48 -3.84 -3.85 5.26
CA SER A 48 -5.13 -3.29 4.85
C SER A 48 -5.94 -2.79 6.04
N ASP A 49 -6.74 -1.75 5.81
CA ASP A 49 -7.81 -1.30 6.69
C ASP A 49 -9.19 -1.37 6.02
N LEU A 50 -9.30 -2.15 4.94
CA LEU A 50 -10.43 -2.27 4.00
C LEU A 50 -10.62 -1.10 3.02
N ASP A 51 -10.16 0.10 3.37
CA ASP A 51 -10.29 1.29 2.51
C ASP A 51 -8.98 1.64 1.80
N LEU A 52 -7.85 1.30 2.42
CA LEU A 52 -6.51 1.34 1.86
C LEU A 52 -5.88 -0.03 2.04
N THR A 53 -5.30 -0.54 0.96
CA THR A 53 -4.50 -1.76 0.95
C THR A 53 -3.16 -1.43 0.32
N VAL A 54 -2.07 -1.81 0.99
CA VAL A 54 -0.72 -1.70 0.46
C VAL A 54 -0.11 -3.09 0.43
N THR A 55 0.31 -3.49 -0.76
CA THR A 55 1.00 -4.76 -1.00
C THR A 55 2.41 -4.47 -1.50
N ALA A 56 3.41 -5.05 -0.86
CA ALA A 56 4.79 -5.02 -1.31
C ALA A 56 5.21 -6.45 -1.69
N GLU A 57 5.72 -6.60 -2.91
CA GLU A 57 6.28 -7.84 -3.43
C GLU A 57 7.81 -7.78 -3.39
N ILE A 58 8.43 -8.80 -2.81
CA ILE A 58 9.88 -8.94 -2.75
C ILE A 58 10.30 -10.35 -3.15
N GLU A 59 11.43 -10.44 -3.84
CA GLU A 59 12.08 -11.72 -4.13
C GLU A 59 12.81 -12.23 -2.88
N VAL A 60 12.63 -13.50 -2.56
CA VAL A 60 13.19 -14.18 -1.40
C VAL A 60 13.65 -15.57 -1.80
N ALA A 61 14.54 -16.19 -1.03
CA ALA A 61 14.84 -17.61 -1.18
C ALA A 61 13.75 -18.44 -0.48
N GLY A 62 12.72 -18.84 -1.24
CA GLY A 62 11.62 -19.66 -0.77
C GLY A 62 12.00 -21.12 -0.60
N THR A 63 11.32 -21.82 0.29
CA THR A 63 11.50 -23.28 0.47
C THR A 63 10.19 -24.00 0.70
N THR A 64 9.20 -23.32 1.28
CA THR A 64 7.89 -23.90 1.51
C THR A 64 6.84 -22.82 1.41
N ASP A 65 5.98 -22.88 0.40
CA ASP A 65 4.92 -21.92 0.18
C ASP A 65 3.94 -21.84 1.36
N GLY A 66 3.11 -20.81 1.36
CA GLY A 66 1.98 -20.72 2.27
C GLY A 66 1.53 -19.29 2.54
N VAL A 67 0.59 -19.17 3.46
CA VAL A 67 0.04 -17.88 3.90
C VAL A 67 0.07 -17.83 5.42
N ALA A 68 0.44 -16.67 5.96
CA ALA A 68 0.44 -16.42 7.39
C ALA A 68 0.06 -14.97 7.65
N VAL A 69 -0.58 -14.70 8.79
CA VAL A 69 -0.84 -13.32 9.23
C VAL A 69 -0.09 -13.07 10.53
N ILE A 70 0.78 -12.07 10.55
CA ILE A 70 1.62 -11.74 11.72
C ILE A 70 1.29 -10.34 12.21
N PRO A 71 1.13 -10.08 13.51
CA PRO A 71 0.85 -8.74 14.02
C PRO A 71 1.86 -7.70 13.50
N ALA A 72 1.36 -6.67 12.79
CA ALA A 72 2.17 -5.81 11.95
C ALA A 72 3.26 -5.05 12.73
N ARG A 73 2.87 -4.46 13.87
CA ARG A 73 3.80 -3.74 14.75
C ARG A 73 4.89 -4.65 15.29
N LEU A 74 4.52 -5.85 15.75
CA LEU A 74 5.46 -6.81 16.31
C LEU A 74 6.45 -7.30 15.24
N LEU A 75 5.97 -7.61 14.04
CA LEU A 75 6.83 -7.99 12.92
C LEU A 75 7.81 -6.86 12.57
N ALA A 76 7.32 -5.62 12.48
CA ALA A 76 8.14 -4.46 12.18
C ALA A 76 9.20 -4.19 13.26
N ASP A 77 8.84 -4.33 14.54
CA ASP A 77 9.75 -4.16 15.66
C ASP A 77 10.83 -5.25 15.67
N ILE A 78 10.45 -6.52 15.43
CA ILE A 78 11.37 -7.65 15.34
C ILE A 78 12.38 -7.44 14.20
N VAL A 79 11.91 -7.19 12.98
CA VAL A 79 12.79 -7.09 11.81
C VAL A 79 13.77 -5.91 11.97
N ARG A 80 13.33 -4.80 12.56
CA ARG A 80 14.22 -3.67 12.88
C ARG A 80 15.24 -3.97 13.97
N ALA A 81 14.89 -4.79 14.95
CA ALA A 81 15.78 -5.18 16.04
C ALA A 81 16.87 -6.18 15.62
N LEU A 82 16.67 -6.90 14.51
CA LEU A 82 17.68 -7.80 13.96
C LEU A 82 18.90 -7.03 13.44
N GLU A 83 20.07 -7.64 13.57
CA GLU A 83 21.30 -7.17 12.93
C GLU A 83 21.15 -7.19 11.40
N PRO A 84 21.84 -6.30 10.67
CA PRO A 84 21.86 -6.35 9.20
C PRO A 84 22.36 -7.71 8.68
N GLY A 85 21.81 -8.14 7.55
CA GLY A 85 22.13 -9.41 6.90
C GLY A 85 20.91 -10.33 6.76
N ALA A 86 21.17 -11.63 6.62
CA ALA A 86 20.11 -12.57 6.29
C ALA A 86 19.15 -12.86 7.46
N VAL A 87 17.86 -12.86 7.14
CA VAL A 87 16.75 -13.24 8.00
C VAL A 87 16.12 -14.52 7.46
N ASN A 88 15.85 -15.49 8.35
CA ASN A 88 15.05 -16.66 8.00
C ASN A 88 13.72 -16.60 8.76
N VAL A 89 12.64 -16.85 8.04
CA VAL A 89 11.28 -16.90 8.58
C VAL A 89 10.71 -18.30 8.31
N SER A 90 10.22 -18.95 9.35
CA SER A 90 9.51 -20.23 9.28
C SER A 90 8.17 -20.09 9.99
N VAL A 91 7.10 -20.55 9.37
CA VAL A 91 5.76 -20.60 9.97
C VAL A 91 5.28 -22.05 9.98
N GLU A 92 5.06 -22.54 11.19
CA GLU A 92 4.61 -23.89 11.50
C GLU A 92 3.39 -23.81 12.41
N ALA A 93 2.28 -24.41 11.98
CA ALA A 93 0.99 -24.35 12.67
C ALA A 93 0.56 -22.91 13.03
N ASP A 94 0.56 -22.57 14.32
CA ASP A 94 0.11 -21.31 14.88
C ASP A 94 1.27 -20.37 15.28
N GLN A 95 2.51 -20.71 14.92
CA GLN A 95 3.71 -19.95 15.31
C GLN A 95 4.61 -19.61 14.12
N ALA A 96 5.05 -18.35 14.07
CA ALA A 96 6.12 -17.87 13.22
C ALA A 96 7.41 -17.72 14.03
N THR A 97 8.51 -18.30 13.52
CA THR A 97 9.86 -18.15 14.04
C THR A 97 10.69 -17.31 13.08
N ILE A 98 11.26 -16.22 13.58
CA ILE A 98 12.06 -15.24 12.83
C ILE A 98 13.47 -15.23 13.42
N THR A 99 14.47 -15.53 12.61
CA THR A 99 15.86 -15.63 13.03
C THR A 99 16.76 -14.70 12.21
N GLY A 100 17.73 -14.07 12.86
CA GLY A 100 18.76 -13.27 12.21
C GLY A 100 19.99 -13.17 13.11
N GLY A 101 21.16 -13.51 12.56
CA GLY A 101 22.39 -13.60 13.34
C GLY A 101 22.26 -14.56 14.53
N ARG A 102 22.36 -14.04 15.75
CA ARG A 102 22.25 -14.80 17.01
C ARG A 102 20.87 -14.67 17.69
N SER A 103 19.95 -13.94 17.08
CA SER A 103 18.63 -13.65 17.63
C SER A 103 17.57 -14.56 17.01
N GLU A 104 16.63 -14.99 17.86
CA GLU A 104 15.46 -15.79 17.48
C GLU A 104 14.23 -15.20 18.19
N PHE A 105 13.15 -15.02 17.44
CA PHE A 105 11.87 -14.54 17.94
C PHE A 105 10.76 -15.51 17.52
N SER A 106 9.89 -15.86 18.46
CA SER A 106 8.68 -16.66 18.20
C SER A 106 7.44 -15.80 18.42
N VAL A 107 6.54 -15.81 17.45
CA VAL A 107 5.32 -14.98 17.44
C VAL A 107 4.13 -15.84 17.05
N ASN A 108 3.02 -15.68 17.76
CA ASN A 108 1.77 -16.34 17.37
C ASN A 108 1.22 -15.69 16.10
N VAL A 109 0.83 -16.51 15.14
CA VAL A 109 0.16 -16.04 13.92
C VAL A 109 -1.34 -15.88 14.18
N ILE A 110 -1.96 -15.03 13.38
CA ILE A 110 -3.41 -14.88 13.31
C ILE A 110 -3.91 -15.83 12.20
N PRO A 111 -5.06 -16.49 12.36
CA PRO A 111 -5.62 -17.36 11.32
C PRO A 111 -5.78 -16.63 9.98
N PRO A 112 -5.11 -17.08 8.90
CA PRO A 112 -5.11 -16.38 7.61
C PRO A 112 -6.48 -16.36 6.92
N GLU A 113 -7.35 -17.33 7.22
CA GLU A 113 -8.72 -17.43 6.72
C GLU A 113 -9.63 -16.28 7.18
N GLU A 114 -9.27 -15.58 8.26
CA GLU A 114 -9.98 -14.38 8.71
C GLU A 114 -9.60 -13.14 7.89
N TYR A 115 -8.46 -13.17 7.19
CA TYR A 115 -7.96 -12.03 6.44
C TYR A 115 -8.81 -11.84 5.17
N PRO A 116 -9.38 -10.64 4.93
CA PRO A 116 -10.20 -10.38 3.75
C PRO A 116 -9.47 -10.67 2.44
N GLN A 117 -10.22 -11.09 1.42
CA GLN A 117 -9.63 -11.33 0.11
C GLN A 117 -9.07 -10.02 -0.47
N VAL A 118 -7.82 -10.07 -0.92
CA VAL A 118 -7.18 -8.99 -1.67
C VAL A 118 -7.60 -9.15 -3.13
N ALA A 119 -8.33 -8.16 -3.65
CA ALA A 119 -8.78 -8.16 -5.04
C ALA A 119 -7.68 -7.62 -5.98
N GLU A 120 -7.56 -8.23 -7.15
CA GLU A 120 -6.76 -7.70 -8.26
C GLU A 120 -7.57 -6.66 -9.03
N PRO A 121 -6.98 -5.52 -9.44
CA PRO A 121 -7.68 -4.56 -10.27
C PRO A 121 -7.83 -5.11 -11.70
N THR A 122 -9.01 -4.95 -12.29
CA THR A 122 -9.38 -5.54 -13.59
C THR A 122 -9.76 -4.51 -14.65
N ALA A 123 -9.70 -3.22 -14.34
CA ALA A 123 -10.06 -2.14 -15.25
C ALA A 123 -8.88 -1.72 -16.15
N ASP A 124 -9.16 -0.81 -17.08
CA ASP A 124 -8.15 -0.21 -17.94
C ASP A 124 -7.13 0.60 -17.13
N SER A 125 -5.92 0.68 -17.67
CA SER A 125 -4.78 1.29 -17.00
C SER A 125 -4.10 2.34 -17.87
N VAL A 126 -3.59 3.40 -17.25
CA VAL A 126 -2.69 4.37 -17.87
C VAL A 126 -1.36 4.39 -17.13
N THR A 127 -0.29 4.65 -17.87
CA THR A 127 1.04 4.85 -17.28
C THR A 127 1.35 6.33 -17.24
N LEU A 128 1.73 6.83 -16.07
CA LEU A 128 2.07 8.22 -15.82
C LEU A 128 3.54 8.33 -15.44
N SER A 129 4.14 9.49 -15.70
CA SER A 129 5.45 9.84 -15.15
C SER A 129 5.36 9.87 -13.61
N ALA A 130 6.20 9.08 -12.95
CA ALA A 130 6.28 9.04 -11.50
C ALA A 130 6.71 10.40 -10.92
N GLU A 131 7.67 11.07 -11.58
CA GLU A 131 8.13 12.41 -11.20
C GLU A 131 7.00 13.44 -11.28
N ALA A 132 6.30 13.51 -12.42
CA ALA A 132 5.22 14.47 -12.63
C ALA A 132 4.06 14.24 -11.64
N LEU A 133 3.68 12.97 -11.40
CA LEU A 133 2.65 12.64 -10.42
C LEU A 133 3.11 12.98 -9.00
N ALA A 134 4.35 12.64 -8.62
CA ALA A 134 4.88 12.94 -7.29
C ALA A 134 4.85 14.44 -7.01
N ASP A 135 5.32 15.25 -7.95
CA ASP A 135 5.36 16.70 -7.80
C ASP A 135 3.98 17.32 -7.74
N GLY A 136 3.05 16.84 -8.56
CA GLY A 136 1.67 17.29 -8.49
C GLY A 136 1.00 16.94 -7.17
N LEU A 137 1.13 15.69 -6.73
CA LEU A 137 0.57 15.23 -5.46
C LEU A 137 1.17 15.99 -4.26
N ARG A 138 2.49 16.25 -4.24
CA ARG A 138 3.14 17.03 -3.17
C ARG A 138 2.61 18.47 -3.07
N GLN A 139 2.14 19.05 -4.18
CA GLN A 139 1.56 20.39 -4.21
C GLN A 139 0.09 20.41 -3.78
N VAL A 140 -0.69 19.38 -4.13
CA VAL A 140 -2.15 19.38 -3.89
C VAL A 140 -2.57 18.66 -2.61
N VAL A 141 -1.98 17.51 -2.27
CA VAL A 141 -2.37 16.70 -1.11
C VAL A 141 -2.41 17.51 0.20
N PRO A 142 -1.47 18.42 0.49
CA PRO A 142 -1.51 19.23 1.71
C PRO A 142 -2.71 20.16 1.83
N ALA A 143 -3.45 20.43 0.75
CA ALA A 143 -4.66 21.27 0.76
C ALA A 143 -5.94 20.49 1.08
N ALA A 144 -5.90 19.15 1.13
CA ALA A 144 -7.03 18.35 1.57
C ALA A 144 -7.27 18.52 3.08
N SER A 145 -8.53 18.38 3.50
CA SER A 145 -8.95 18.40 4.89
C SER A 145 -8.51 17.14 5.63
N ASN A 146 -8.24 17.27 6.93
CA ASN A 146 -8.11 16.14 7.86
C ASN A 146 -9.38 15.93 8.71
N ASP A 147 -10.46 16.65 8.40
CA ASP A 147 -11.74 16.56 9.09
C ASP A 147 -12.62 15.46 8.46
N ASP A 148 -12.66 14.31 9.13
CA ASP A 148 -13.45 13.15 8.70
C ASP A 148 -14.97 13.39 8.74
N ASN A 149 -15.45 14.48 9.36
CA ASN A 149 -16.87 14.86 9.28
C ASN A 149 -17.28 15.35 7.88
N ARG A 150 -16.30 15.74 7.05
CA ARG A 150 -16.50 16.22 5.68
C ARG A 150 -15.63 15.41 4.72
N LEU A 151 -15.94 14.12 4.59
CA LEU A 151 -15.19 13.15 3.78
C LEU A 151 -14.87 13.62 2.35
N ILE A 152 -15.77 14.35 1.69
CA ILE A 152 -15.53 14.87 0.33
C ILE A 152 -14.28 15.79 0.27
N LEU A 153 -13.95 16.47 1.37
CA LEU A 153 -12.79 17.35 1.44
C LEU A 153 -11.50 16.63 1.86
N THR A 154 -11.57 15.37 2.30
CA THR A 154 -10.37 14.60 2.67
C THR A 154 -9.71 13.95 1.44
N GLY A 155 -10.34 14.05 0.27
CA GLY A 155 -9.82 13.55 -1.00
C GLY A 155 -9.12 14.60 -1.86
N VAL A 156 -8.44 14.11 -2.89
CA VAL A 156 -7.97 14.86 -4.04
C VAL A 156 -8.80 14.41 -5.25
N GLN A 157 -9.44 15.36 -5.92
CA GLN A 157 -10.15 15.09 -7.16
C GLN A 157 -9.13 14.90 -8.29
N LEU A 158 -9.24 13.79 -9.00
CA LEU A 158 -8.58 13.53 -10.27
C LEU A 158 -9.65 13.69 -11.35
N ALA A 159 -9.48 14.65 -12.26
CA ALA A 159 -10.40 14.91 -13.35
C ALA A 159 -9.69 14.82 -14.70
N ALA A 160 -10.38 14.31 -15.72
CA ALA A 160 -9.90 14.43 -17.09
C ALA A 160 -9.89 15.91 -17.50
N GLU A 161 -8.76 16.39 -17.99
CA GLU A 161 -8.61 17.73 -18.54
C GLU A 161 -7.78 17.66 -19.83
N GLY A 162 -8.43 17.87 -20.98
CA GLY A 162 -7.76 17.76 -22.28
C GLY A 162 -7.22 16.35 -22.50
N ASP A 163 -5.92 16.26 -22.76
CA ASP A 163 -5.21 14.99 -22.95
C ASP A 163 -4.63 14.42 -21.65
N GLY A 164 -4.91 15.02 -20.48
CA GLY A 164 -4.38 14.55 -19.20
C GLY A 164 -5.24 14.74 -17.96
N LEU A 165 -4.59 14.96 -16.82
CA LEU A 165 -5.20 14.88 -15.50
C LEU A 165 -5.07 16.20 -14.74
N ARG A 166 -6.19 16.72 -14.26
CA ARG A 166 -6.23 17.80 -13.27
C ARG A 166 -6.41 17.22 -11.86
N LEU A 167 -5.52 17.62 -10.96
CA LEU A 167 -5.55 17.31 -9.54
C LEU A 167 -6.09 18.52 -8.77
N VAL A 168 -7.11 18.34 -7.94
CA VAL A 168 -7.70 19.41 -7.12
C VAL A 168 -7.90 18.96 -5.68
N ALA A 169 -7.49 19.79 -4.71
CA ALA A 169 -7.75 19.55 -3.29
C ALA A 169 -8.12 20.85 -2.58
N THR A 170 -8.98 20.76 -1.57
CA THR A 170 -9.41 21.91 -0.76
C THR A 170 -9.91 21.50 0.62
N ASP A 171 -9.71 22.40 1.59
CA ASP A 171 -10.21 22.30 2.97
C ASP A 171 -11.29 23.38 3.26
N SER A 172 -11.87 23.99 2.22
CA SER A 172 -12.75 25.19 2.26
C SER A 172 -12.07 26.52 2.59
N TYR A 173 -10.80 26.54 3.01
CA TYR A 173 -10.05 27.77 3.28
C TYR A 173 -9.02 28.07 2.19
N ARG A 174 -8.44 27.03 1.62
CA ARG A 174 -7.49 27.08 0.51
C ARG A 174 -7.85 26.03 -0.52
N LEU A 175 -7.37 26.24 -1.74
CA LEU A 175 -7.55 25.34 -2.86
C LEU A 175 -6.24 25.25 -3.63
N ALA A 176 -5.83 24.03 -3.96
CA ALA A 176 -4.67 23.74 -4.78
C ALA A 176 -5.12 23.00 -6.05
N VAL A 177 -4.58 23.43 -7.20
CA VAL A 177 -4.82 22.80 -8.50
C VAL A 177 -3.48 22.50 -9.15
N ARG A 178 -3.36 21.32 -9.75
CA ARG A 178 -2.24 20.98 -10.61
C ARG A 178 -2.72 20.24 -11.84
N ASP A 179 -2.29 20.69 -13.01
CA ASP A 179 -2.50 19.99 -14.27
C ASP A 179 -1.26 19.14 -14.61
N LEU A 180 -1.50 17.88 -14.95
CA LEU A 180 -0.54 16.92 -15.45
C LEU A 180 -0.86 16.64 -16.92
N ALA A 181 0.10 16.91 -17.81
CA ALA A 181 -0.03 16.62 -19.22
C ALA A 181 0.25 15.12 -19.51
N GLY A 182 -0.28 14.61 -20.63
CA GLY A 182 -0.17 13.21 -21.03
C GLY A 182 -1.36 12.37 -20.58
N GLU A 183 -1.47 11.14 -21.08
CA GLU A 183 -2.73 10.36 -21.10
C GLU A 183 -3.48 10.21 -19.76
N SER A 184 -4.80 10.04 -19.86
CA SER A 184 -5.74 9.84 -18.74
C SER A 184 -6.55 8.56 -18.93
N VAL A 185 -6.86 7.86 -17.82
CA VAL A 185 -7.85 6.76 -17.79
C VAL A 185 -9.31 7.25 -17.77
N LEU A 186 -9.51 8.54 -17.51
CA LEU A 186 -10.84 9.15 -17.40
C LEU A 186 -11.29 9.71 -18.76
N GLU A 187 -12.55 9.49 -19.11
CA GLU A 187 -13.17 10.13 -20.26
C GLU A 187 -13.37 11.64 -20.00
N GLU A 188 -13.48 12.44 -21.06
CA GLU A 188 -13.68 13.88 -20.95
C GLU A 188 -14.91 14.22 -20.07
N GLY A 189 -14.71 15.08 -19.07
CA GLY A 189 -15.74 15.45 -18.10
C GLY A 189 -15.92 14.47 -16.93
N GLN A 190 -15.23 13.33 -16.90
CA GLN A 190 -15.21 12.43 -15.75
C GLN A 190 -14.24 12.92 -14.67
N SER A 191 -14.59 12.64 -13.42
CA SER A 191 -13.69 12.83 -12.29
C SER A 191 -13.95 11.80 -11.20
N VAL A 192 -12.93 11.54 -10.41
CA VAL A 192 -12.98 10.66 -9.24
C VAL A 192 -12.32 11.34 -8.05
N LEU A 193 -12.72 10.95 -6.85
CA LEU A 193 -12.19 11.51 -5.61
C LEU A 193 -11.39 10.43 -4.87
N VAL A 194 -10.07 10.62 -4.80
CA VAL A 194 -9.15 9.65 -4.20
C VAL A 194 -8.74 10.15 -2.80
N PRO A 195 -8.81 9.32 -1.74
CA PRO A 195 -8.39 9.73 -0.40
C PRO A 195 -6.95 10.27 -0.35
N SER A 196 -6.75 11.44 0.26
CA SER A 196 -5.41 12.06 0.41
C SER A 196 -4.42 11.15 1.16
N ARG A 197 -4.91 10.41 2.16
CA ARG A 197 -4.19 9.34 2.87
C ARG A 197 -3.56 8.32 1.92
N ALA A 198 -4.31 7.84 0.93
CA ALA A 198 -3.82 6.86 -0.03
C ALA A 198 -2.77 7.48 -0.96
N LEU A 199 -3.02 8.70 -1.42
CA LEU A 199 -2.07 9.45 -2.25
C LEU A 199 -0.76 9.79 -1.51
N ALA A 200 -0.81 9.96 -0.19
CA ALA A 200 0.40 10.07 0.62
C ALA A 200 1.23 8.78 0.61
N GLU A 201 0.61 7.60 0.61
CA GLU A 201 1.32 6.33 0.42
C GLU A 201 1.86 6.17 -1.00
N VAL A 202 1.13 6.64 -2.02
CA VAL A 202 1.63 6.71 -3.40
C VAL A 202 2.90 7.55 -3.45
N ILE A 203 2.90 8.78 -2.93
CA ILE A 203 4.09 9.66 -2.89
C ILE A 203 5.30 8.96 -2.24
N ARG A 204 5.08 8.24 -1.13
CA ARG A 204 6.16 7.52 -0.44
C ARG A 204 6.67 6.32 -1.22
N SER A 205 5.81 5.65 -1.98
CA SER A 205 6.14 4.45 -2.74
C SER A 205 6.84 4.77 -4.06
N LEU A 206 6.69 6.00 -4.59
CA LEU A 206 7.31 6.43 -5.84
C LEU A 206 8.84 6.31 -5.80
N GLY A 207 9.51 6.63 -4.68
CA GLY A 207 10.97 6.50 -4.57
C GLY A 207 11.72 7.06 -5.78
N ASP A 208 12.54 6.22 -6.40
CA ASP A 208 13.28 6.49 -7.65
C ASP A 208 12.61 5.88 -8.90
N ALA A 209 11.34 5.47 -8.82
CA ALA A 209 10.60 4.93 -9.96
C ALA A 209 10.46 6.01 -11.06
N SER A 210 10.55 5.59 -12.32
CA SER A 210 10.33 6.47 -13.48
C SER A 210 8.85 6.60 -13.84
N GLU A 211 8.07 5.54 -13.60
CA GLU A 211 6.68 5.42 -14.03
C GLU A 211 5.80 4.82 -12.93
N VAL A 212 4.51 5.12 -13.02
CA VAL A 212 3.46 4.57 -12.18
C VAL A 212 2.27 4.20 -13.06
N THR A 213 1.76 2.99 -12.89
CA THR A 213 0.54 2.55 -13.56
C THR A 213 -0.66 2.82 -12.67
N LEU A 214 -1.60 3.63 -13.14
CA LEU A 214 -2.88 3.87 -12.51
C LEU A 214 -3.94 3.00 -13.18
N VAL A 215 -4.61 2.17 -12.38
CA VAL A 215 -5.81 1.42 -12.76
C VAL A 215 -6.99 2.01 -12.01
N LEU A 216 -8.02 2.44 -12.73
CA LEU A 216 -9.18 3.08 -12.13
C LEU A 216 -10.43 2.22 -12.32
N GLY A 217 -10.92 1.65 -11.22
CA GLY A 217 -12.18 0.94 -11.17
C GLY A 217 -13.35 1.89 -10.90
N ALA A 218 -14.56 1.32 -10.84
CA ALA A 218 -15.77 2.10 -10.56
C ALA A 218 -15.84 2.59 -9.09
N GLN A 219 -15.19 1.89 -8.17
CA GLN A 219 -15.23 2.17 -6.73
C GLN A 219 -13.84 2.22 -6.07
N ASP A 220 -12.79 1.96 -6.83
CA ASP A 220 -11.42 1.91 -6.34
C ASP A 220 -10.44 2.50 -7.35
N ALA A 221 -9.26 2.87 -6.84
CA ALA A 221 -8.10 3.22 -7.63
C ALA A 221 -6.92 2.37 -7.14
N THR A 222 -6.13 1.87 -8.09
CA THR A 222 -4.90 1.14 -7.80
C THR A 222 -3.71 1.77 -8.50
N PHE A 223 -2.66 2.05 -7.74
CA PHE A 223 -1.38 2.55 -8.22
C PHE A 223 -0.34 1.43 -8.11
N ARG A 224 0.30 1.06 -9.22
CA ARG A 224 1.39 0.08 -9.28
C ARG A 224 2.72 0.80 -9.54
N ILE A 225 3.69 0.57 -8.65
CA ILE A 225 4.96 1.29 -8.58
C ILE A 225 6.06 0.28 -8.28
N GLY A 226 6.73 -0.24 -9.31
CA GLY A 226 7.65 -1.37 -9.15
C GLY A 226 6.95 -2.55 -8.47
N GLY A 227 7.55 -3.08 -7.39
CA GLY A 227 6.98 -4.14 -6.56
C GLY A 227 5.93 -3.68 -5.54
N VAL A 228 5.55 -2.40 -5.50
CA VAL A 228 4.55 -1.87 -4.56
C VAL A 228 3.23 -1.59 -5.26
N ARG A 229 2.14 -2.00 -4.63
CA ARG A 229 0.78 -1.71 -5.05
C ARG A 229 0.02 -1.01 -3.94
N VAL A 230 -0.58 0.13 -4.27
CA VAL A 230 -1.46 0.90 -3.38
C VAL A 230 -2.86 0.90 -3.96
N THR A 231 -3.80 0.24 -3.30
CA THR A 231 -5.22 0.19 -3.69
C THR A 231 -6.06 0.93 -2.67
N THR A 232 -6.98 1.77 -3.13
CA THR A 232 -7.86 2.54 -2.24
C THR A 232 -9.28 2.63 -2.78
N ARG A 233 -10.26 2.63 -1.89
CA ARG A 233 -11.64 2.98 -2.24
C ARG A 233 -11.76 4.46 -2.55
N LEU A 234 -12.51 4.75 -3.60
CA LEU A 234 -12.88 6.11 -3.97
C LEU A 234 -13.88 6.68 -2.98
N ILE A 235 -13.81 7.98 -2.74
CA ILE A 235 -14.80 8.70 -1.93
C ILE A 235 -16.01 8.96 -2.81
N SER A 236 -17.18 8.49 -2.38
CA SER A 236 -18.44 8.83 -3.04
C SER A 236 -18.79 10.30 -2.81
N GLY A 237 -18.98 11.04 -3.90
CA GLY A 237 -19.50 12.40 -3.93
C GLY A 237 -21.00 12.45 -4.20
#